data_AF-A0A6M0SPT7-F1
#
_entry.id   AF-A0A6M0SPT7-F1
#
_cell.length_a   1.000
_cell.length_b   1.000
_cell.length_c   1.000
_cell.angle_alpha   90.00
_cell.angle_beta   90.00
_cell.angle_gamma   90.00
#
_symmetry.space_group_name_H-M   'P 1'
#
loop_
_entity.id
_entity.type
_entity.pdbx_description
1 polymer ?
#
loop_
_entity_poly.entity_id
_entity_poly.type
_entity_poly.pdbx_seq_one_letter_code
_entity_poly.pdbx_strand_id
1 'polypeptide(L)'
;MEENNNVLKLRKPVMIDGEEKAEIKYDFDELTGENLENGFKTAIKSGYVVSASYELDPIIGAHMFAEAAGIAYTDVKRFGFSDYSKAASLARDFFIQGLGGYQDESI
;
A
#
# COMPACT_ATOMS: atom_id res chain seq x y z
N MET A 1 7.58 20.86 -6.85
CA MET A 1 7.15 19.50 -6.50
C MET A 1 7.06 19.51 -4.98
N GLU A 2 5.84 19.51 -4.44
CA GLU A 2 5.67 19.38 -2.99
C GLU A 2 6.02 17.93 -2.64
N GLU A 3 6.99 17.74 -1.74
CA GLU A 3 7.24 16.42 -1.16
C GLU A 3 6.02 16.04 -0.33
N ASN A 4 5.24 15.07 -0.81
CA ASN A 4 4.20 14.43 -0.02
C ASN A 4 4.89 13.61 1.09
N ASN A 5 5.10 14.24 2.25
CA ASN A 5 5.77 13.64 3.41
C ASN A 5 4.83 12.69 4.19
N ASN A 6 4.29 11.68 3.51
CA ASN A 6 3.43 10.68 4.12
C ASN A 6 4.28 9.65 4.90
N VAL A 7 3.94 9.44 6.17
CA VAL A 7 4.70 8.55 7.07
C VAL A 7 3.75 7.67 7.89
N LEU A 8 3.92 6.36 7.80
CA LEU A 8 3.34 5.40 8.71
C LEU A 8 4.28 5.17 9.90
N LYS A 9 3.87 5.59 11.09
CA LYS A 9 4.57 5.29 12.35
C LYS A 9 4.14 3.92 12.86
N LEU A 10 5.08 2.99 12.94
CA LEU A 10 4.88 1.65 13.45
C LEU A 10 4.84 1.67 14.99
N ARG A 11 4.01 0.79 15.57
CA ARG A 11 3.96 0.61 17.03
C ARG A 11 5.15 -0.16 17.56
N LYS A 12 5.75 -1.00 16.72
CA LYS A 12 6.98 -1.75 17.01
C LYS A 12 7.92 -1.61 15.81
N PRO A 13 9.22 -1.33 16.04
CA PRO A 13 10.19 -1.32 14.96
C PRO A 13 10.27 -2.68 14.25
N VAL A 14 10.58 -2.65 12.96
CA VAL A 14 10.77 -3.84 12.12
C VAL A 14 12.09 -3.72 11.37
N MET A 15 12.82 -4.84 11.27
CA MET A 15 14.06 -4.92 10.48
C MET A 15 13.74 -4.92 8.98
N ILE A 16 14.20 -3.88 8.29
CA ILE A 16 14.09 -3.71 6.84
C ILE A 16 15.48 -3.36 6.31
N ASP A 17 15.98 -4.14 5.36
CA ASP A 17 17.33 -3.97 4.77
C ASP A 17 18.49 -3.88 5.78
N GLY A 18 18.35 -4.54 6.93
CA GLY A 18 19.38 -4.55 7.98
C GLY A 18 19.29 -3.39 8.98
N GLU A 19 18.27 -2.54 8.86
CA GLU A 19 18.03 -1.41 9.77
C GLU A 19 16.69 -1.58 10.51
N GLU A 20 16.66 -1.26 11.81
CA GLU A 20 15.39 -1.16 12.55
C GLU A 20 14.66 0.12 12.14
N LYS A 21 13.50 -0.02 11.50
CA LYS A 21 12.65 1.10 11.10
C LYS A 21 11.39 1.14 11.95
N ALA A 22 11.14 2.29 12.58
CA ALA A 22 9.90 2.60 13.29
C ALA A 22 8.97 3.51 12.46
N GLU A 23 9.47 4.12 11.39
CA GLU A 23 8.73 5.01 10.51
C GLU A 23 8.94 4.56 9.06
N ILE A 24 7.84 4.41 8.33
CA ILE A 24 7.84 3.98 6.93
C ILE A 24 7.27 5.11 6.10
N LYS A 25 8.11 5.70 5.25
CA LYS A 25 7.68 6.68 4.25
C LYS A 25 6.98 5.96 3.11
N TYR A 26 5.98 6.59 2.51
CA TYR A 26 5.30 6.06 1.33
C TYR A 26 4.82 7.18 0.43
N ASP A 27 4.72 6.93 -0.87
CA ASP A 27 4.09 7.83 -1.81
C ASP A 27 3.20 7.04 -2.78
N PHE A 28 1.88 7.29 -2.73
CA PHE A 28 0.93 6.62 -3.61
C PHE A 28 0.82 7.31 -4.97
N ASP A 29 1.22 8.58 -5.10
CA ASP A 29 1.12 9.34 -6.35
C ASP A 29 2.17 8.90 -7.38
N GLU A 30 3.26 8.26 -6.92
CA GLU A 30 4.27 7.67 -7.79
C GLU A 30 3.87 6.28 -8.33
N LEU A 31 2.79 5.68 -7.82
CA LEU A 31 2.34 4.37 -8.28
C LEU A 31 1.81 4.44 -9.71
N THR A 32 2.15 3.41 -10.48
CA THR A 32 1.67 3.23 -11.85
C THR A 32 0.91 1.91 -11.98
N GLY A 33 0.30 1.68 -13.15
CA GLY A 33 -0.36 0.39 -13.45
C GLY A 33 0.59 -0.81 -13.33
N GLU A 34 1.90 -0.62 -13.54
CA GLU A 34 2.89 -1.70 -13.38
C GLU A 34 2.96 -2.17 -11.92
N ASN A 35 2.93 -1.25 -10.95
CA ASN A 35 2.95 -1.59 -9.53
C ASN A 35 1.71 -2.40 -9.14
N LEU A 36 0.53 -1.99 -9.64
CA LEU A 36 -0.73 -2.72 -9.42
C LEU A 36 -0.67 -4.14 -9.97
N GLU A 37 -0.23 -4.30 -11.22
CA GLU A 37 -0.04 -5.62 -11.84
C GLU A 37 0.94 -6.50 -11.05
N ASN A 38 2.04 -5.92 -10.56
CA ASN A 38 3.03 -6.64 -9.77
C ASN A 38 2.45 -7.10 -8.42
N GLY A 39 1.63 -6.27 -7.78
CA GLY A 39 0.86 -6.66 -6.59
C GLY A 39 -0.03 -7.86 -6.86
N PHE A 40 -0.79 -7.84 -7.95
CA PHE A 40 -1.68 -8.95 -8.34
C PHE A 40 -0.90 -10.22 -8.66
N LYS A 41 0.15 -10.12 -9.48
CA LYS A 41 1.04 -11.25 -9.83
C LYS A 41 1.63 -11.89 -8.58
N THR A 42 2.06 -11.08 -7.61
CA THR A 42 2.65 -11.59 -6.36
C THR A 42 1.60 -12.29 -5.49
N ALA A 43 0.42 -11.71 -5.34
CA ALA A 43 -0.67 -12.33 -4.60
C ALA A 43 -1.09 -13.67 -5.25
N ILE A 44 -1.33 -13.70 -6.56
CA ILE A 44 -1.72 -14.91 -7.29
C ILE A 44 -0.63 -15.99 -7.20
N LYS A 45 0.66 -15.63 -7.31
CA LYS A 45 1.77 -16.58 -7.15
C LYS A 45 1.81 -17.23 -5.76
N SER A 46 1.30 -16.57 -4.73
CA SER A 46 1.17 -17.14 -3.38
C SER A 46 -0.06 -18.06 -3.22
N GLY A 47 -0.86 -18.25 -4.27
CA GLY A 47 -2.12 -19.00 -4.23
C GLY A 47 -3.30 -18.16 -3.71
N TYR A 48 -3.12 -16.84 -3.55
CA TYR A 48 -4.20 -15.95 -3.16
C TYR A 48 -5.13 -15.64 -4.33
N VAL A 49 -6.44 -15.68 -4.09
CA VAL A 49 -7.46 -15.29 -5.06
C VAL A 49 -7.85 -13.85 -4.79
N VAL A 50 -7.51 -12.97 -5.72
CA VAL A 50 -7.81 -11.54 -5.62
C VAL A 50 -9.32 -11.30 -5.76
N SER A 51 -9.86 -10.49 -4.85
CA SER A 51 -11.26 -10.06 -4.90
C SER A 51 -11.57 -9.26 -6.17
N ALA A 52 -12.79 -9.39 -6.70
CA ALA A 52 -13.28 -8.53 -7.77
C ALA A 52 -13.35 -7.04 -7.35
N SER A 53 -13.56 -6.78 -6.05
CA SER A 53 -13.42 -5.46 -5.42
C SER A 53 -12.05 -5.35 -4.77
N TYR A 54 -10.99 -5.31 -5.58
CA TYR A 54 -9.60 -5.36 -5.12
C TYR A 54 -9.19 -4.12 -4.33
N GLU A 55 -9.88 -3.00 -4.52
CA GLU A 55 -9.66 -1.74 -3.80
C GLU A 55 -9.99 -1.89 -2.31
N LEU A 56 -10.90 -2.81 -1.98
CA LEU A 56 -11.29 -3.15 -0.60
C LEU A 56 -10.51 -4.35 -0.04
N ASP A 57 -9.66 -4.98 -0.85
CA ASP A 57 -8.92 -6.17 -0.49
C ASP A 57 -7.68 -5.78 0.35
N PRO A 58 -7.60 -6.19 1.63
CA PRO A 58 -6.50 -5.77 2.50
C PRO A 58 -5.15 -6.39 2.11
N ILE A 59 -5.12 -7.51 1.38
CA ILE A 59 -3.87 -8.09 0.88
C ILE A 59 -3.36 -7.27 -0.30
N ILE A 60 -4.23 -6.88 -1.21
CA ILE A 60 -3.87 -5.96 -2.29
C ILE A 60 -3.45 -4.61 -1.72
N GLY A 61 -4.21 -4.03 -0.80
CA GLY A 61 -3.85 -2.76 -0.16
C GLY A 61 -2.45 -2.81 0.48
N ALA A 62 -2.10 -3.92 1.15
CA ALA A 62 -0.76 -4.08 1.73
C ALA A 62 0.35 -4.24 0.68
N HIS A 63 0.07 -4.88 -0.45
CA HIS A 63 1.00 -4.90 -1.60
C HIS A 63 1.24 -3.48 -2.14
N MET A 64 0.19 -2.69 -2.28
CA MET A 64 0.27 -1.33 -2.82
C MET A 64 1.00 -0.38 -1.87
N PHE A 65 0.80 -0.55 -0.57
CA PHE A 65 1.62 0.14 0.42
C PHE A 65 3.11 -0.24 0.29
N ALA A 66 3.44 -1.51 0.08
CA ALA A 66 4.83 -1.95 -0.07
C ALA A 66 5.51 -1.30 -1.28
N GLU A 67 4.82 -1.28 -2.43
CA GLU A 67 5.27 -0.60 -3.64
C GLU A 67 5.47 0.90 -3.41
N ALA A 68 4.48 1.57 -2.79
CA ALA A 68 4.53 3.01 -2.49
C ALA A 68 5.63 3.38 -1.49
N ALA A 69 5.98 2.46 -0.59
CA ALA A 69 7.05 2.64 0.39
C ALA A 69 8.43 2.21 -0.15
N GLY A 70 8.50 1.62 -1.35
CA GLY A 70 9.73 1.08 -1.90
C GLY A 70 10.35 -0.03 -1.03
N ILE A 71 9.53 -0.82 -0.34
CA ILE A 71 9.98 -1.93 0.53
C ILE A 71 9.42 -3.26 0.05
N ALA A 72 10.05 -4.38 0.43
CA ALA A 72 9.52 -5.68 0.08
C ALA A 72 8.20 -5.96 0.82
N TYR A 73 7.23 -6.55 0.12
CA TYR A 73 5.97 -6.98 0.75
C TYR A 73 6.19 -7.95 1.92
N THR A 74 7.27 -8.73 1.90
CA THR A 74 7.67 -9.59 3.02
C THR A 74 7.99 -8.82 4.29
N ASP A 75 8.46 -7.58 4.18
CA ASP A 75 8.72 -6.73 5.34
C ASP A 75 7.42 -6.14 5.89
N VAL A 76 6.47 -5.77 5.02
CA VAL A 76 5.12 -5.37 5.44
C VAL A 76 4.44 -6.50 6.22
N LYS A 77 4.60 -7.76 5.80
CA LYS A 77 4.08 -8.93 6.55
C LYS A 77 4.70 -9.11 7.94
N ARG A 78 5.84 -8.49 8.24
CA ARG A 78 6.46 -8.50 9.58
C ARG A 78 5.90 -7.42 10.51
N PHE A 79 5.10 -6.49 9.98
CA PHE A 79 4.45 -5.47 10.79
C PHE A 79 3.53 -6.14 11.82
N GLY A 80 3.33 -5.48 12.97
CA GLY A 80 2.28 -5.88 13.88
C GLY A 80 0.91 -5.80 13.18
N PHE A 81 -0.04 -6.66 13.56
CA PHE A 81 -1.36 -6.73 12.90
C PHE A 81 -2.02 -5.36 12.71
N SER A 82 -2.03 -4.52 13.75
CA SER A 82 -2.62 -3.17 13.65
C SER A 82 -1.90 -2.25 12.66
N ASP A 83 -0.58 -2.37 12.54
CA ASP A 83 0.22 -1.55 11.62
C ASP A 83 0.06 -2.07 10.18
N TYR A 84 0.01 -3.40 9.99
CA TYR A 84 -0.34 -4.02 8.71
C TYR A 84 -1.73 -3.59 8.22
N SER A 85 -2.75 -3.68 9.08
CA SER A 85 -4.11 -3.25 8.73
C SER A 85 -4.16 -1.77 8.40
N LYS A 86 -3.34 -0.94 9.07
CA LYS A 86 -3.27 0.49 8.78
C LYS A 86 -2.59 0.76 7.44
N ALA A 87 -1.48 0.09 7.14
CA ALA A 87 -0.83 0.14 5.83
C ALA A 87 -1.81 -0.20 4.69
N ALA A 88 -2.55 -1.31 4.82
CA ALA A 88 -3.56 -1.69 3.84
C ALA A 88 -4.71 -0.67 3.72
N SER A 89 -5.15 -0.10 4.85
CA SER A 89 -6.22 0.91 4.86
C SER A 89 -5.78 2.21 4.19
N LEU A 90 -4.51 2.62 4.34
CA LEU A 90 -3.98 3.81 3.66
C LEU A 90 -4.08 3.69 2.14
N ALA A 91 -3.73 2.52 1.58
CA ALA A 91 -3.87 2.27 0.15
C ALA A 91 -5.34 2.23 -0.30
N ARG A 92 -6.22 1.58 0.48
CA ARG A 92 -7.67 1.60 0.23
C ARG A 92 -8.21 3.02 0.19
N ASP A 93 -7.87 3.82 1.19
CA ASP A 93 -8.38 5.18 1.32
C ASP A 93 -7.89 6.04 0.14
N PHE A 94 -6.65 5.85 -0.33
CA PHE A 94 -6.15 6.45 -1.56
C PHE A 94 -6.96 6.02 -2.80
N PHE A 95 -7.21 4.73 -2.99
CA PHE A 95 -8.03 4.25 -4.11
C PHE A 95 -9.44 4.83 -4.09
N ILE A 96 -10.10 4.83 -2.93
CA ILE A 96 -11.46 5.36 -2.80
C ILE A 96 -11.49 6.88 -3.06
N GLN A 97 -10.50 7.63 -2.57
CA GLN A 97 -10.41 9.07 -2.81
C GLN A 97 -10.14 9.37 -4.29
N GLY A 98 -9.21 8.65 -4.93
CA GLY A 98 -8.92 8.82 -6.36
C GLY A 98 -10.08 8.44 -7.28
N LEU A 99 -10.84 7.38 -6.93
CA LEU A 99 -12.06 6.99 -7.64
C LEU A 99 -13.24 7.94 -7.35
N GLY A 100 -13.20 8.64 -6.22
CA GLY A 100 -14.24 9.54 -5.74
C GLY A 100 -14.25 10.94 -6.39
N GLY A 101 -13.28 11.33 -7.22
CA GLY A 101 -13.33 12.65 -7.85
C GLY A 101 -12.24 13.02 -8.85
N TYR A 102 -12.59 12.94 -10.14
CA TYR A 102 -12.57 14.05 -11.13
C TYR A 102 -13.72 13.83 -12.13
N GLN A 103 -14.96 13.74 -11.62
CA GLN A 103 -16.12 14.04 -12.46
C GLN A 103 -16.58 15.44 -12.05
N ASP A 104 -16.00 16.44 -12.71
CA ASP A 104 -16.61 17.77 -12.74
C ASP A 104 -17.98 17.59 -13.41
N GLU A 105 -19.05 17.84 -12.67
CA GLU A 105 -20.42 17.89 -13.16
C GLU A 105 -20.55 19.10 -14.11
N SER A 106 -20.08 18.95 -15.34
CA SER A 106 -20.32 19.93 -16.40
C SER A 106 -20.73 19.25 -17.70
N ILE A 107 -22.03 18.93 -17.79
CA ILE A 107 -22.83 19.00 -19.04
C ILE A 107 -24.21 19.57 -18.70
#